data_AF-A0A954FPS5-F1
#
_entry.id   AF-A0A954FPS5-F1
#
_cell.length_a   1.000
_cell.length_b   1.000
_cell.length_c   1.000
_cell.angle_alpha   90.00
_cell.angle_beta   90.00
_cell.angle_gamma   90.00
#
_symmetry.space_group_name_H-M   'P 1'
#
loop_
_entity.id
_entity.type
_entity.pdbx_description
1 polymer ?
#
loop_
_entity_poly.entity_id
_entity_poly.type
_entity_poly.pdbx_seq_one_letter_code
_entity_poly.pdbx_strand_id
1 'polypeptide(L)'
;LYGAIEMTPYDVIRVAGAEIPRVVVVLGVVTIVNLVFVLLFYKELKLSAFDPALSTSVGFNARFMHYLLMVNVAVTAVASFESVGNILVVAMFVVPPATAYLLTERLSMMIFLSAVIAMLSAQLGHLSAVIVPHAFGFRSTSTSGMMALCAGLLFFVVSLVSPRNGVIVRIARRQKLALRILSEDLLALLYRMDERSPGCTVSAAKLSSVLLTRPWLASWLMHRHVRTGHLIQAESGYHLTDAGRRLGAVLVRSHRLWEQYLVAEGGVAMDRIHGQAEKLEHFTNRELRDRLDEVTAAPSTDPHGSRIPSERAT
;
A
#
# COMPACT_ATOMS: atom_id res chain seq x y z
N LEU A 1 -37.70 -23.41 0.66
CA LEU A 1 -36.86 -22.32 1.23
C LEU A 1 -36.23 -21.58 0.06
N TYR A 2 -36.60 -20.34 -0.18
CA TYR A 2 -35.94 -19.50 -1.18
C TYR A 2 -34.44 -19.34 -0.86
N GLY A 3 -33.58 -19.27 -1.88
CA GLY A 3 -32.13 -19.09 -1.70
C GLY A 3 -31.27 -20.36 -1.55
N ALA A 4 -31.81 -21.54 -1.86
CA ALA A 4 -31.03 -22.79 -1.92
C ALA A 4 -30.58 -23.06 -3.36
N ILE A 5 -29.37 -22.59 -3.73
CA ILE A 5 -28.79 -22.76 -5.08
C ILE A 5 -28.80 -24.24 -5.52
N GLU A 6 -28.61 -25.15 -4.57
CA GLU A 6 -28.58 -26.60 -4.80
C GLU A 6 -29.89 -27.16 -5.35
N MET A 7 -31.02 -26.47 -5.13
CA MET A 7 -32.33 -26.90 -5.62
C MET A 7 -32.66 -26.34 -7.00
N THR A 8 -31.83 -25.44 -7.53
CA THR A 8 -32.08 -24.78 -8.82
C THR A 8 -32.17 -25.73 -10.02
N PRO A 9 -31.46 -26.89 -10.08
CA PRO A 9 -31.60 -27.81 -11.21
C PRO A 9 -32.98 -28.47 -11.33
N TYR A 10 -33.81 -28.42 -10.27
CA TYR A 10 -35.13 -29.05 -10.25
C TYR A 10 -36.27 -28.13 -10.72
N ASP A 11 -36.06 -26.81 -10.77
CA ASP A 11 -37.03 -25.83 -11.26
C ASP A 11 -36.72 -25.47 -12.72
N VAL A 12 -37.16 -26.33 -13.65
CA VAL A 12 -36.86 -26.23 -15.08
C VAL A 12 -38.03 -25.68 -15.90
N ILE A 13 -37.71 -24.89 -16.91
CA ILE A 13 -38.63 -24.43 -17.94
C ILE A 13 -38.15 -24.87 -19.32
N ARG A 14 -39.08 -25.13 -20.24
CA ARG A 14 -38.75 -25.50 -21.62
C ARG A 14 -38.54 -24.25 -22.46
N VAL A 15 -37.32 -24.06 -22.94
CA VAL A 15 -36.94 -22.96 -23.84
C VAL A 15 -36.29 -23.56 -25.08
N ALA A 16 -36.84 -23.25 -26.27
CA ALA A 16 -36.33 -23.75 -27.55
C ALA A 16 -36.11 -25.28 -27.62
N GLY A 17 -36.95 -26.06 -26.91
CA GLY A 17 -36.87 -27.52 -26.86
C GLY A 17 -35.88 -28.09 -25.85
N ALA A 18 -35.10 -27.27 -25.15
CA ALA A 18 -34.22 -27.68 -24.05
C ALA A 18 -34.84 -27.38 -22.68
N GLU A 19 -34.63 -28.27 -21.70
CA GLU A 19 -35.02 -28.05 -20.30
C GLU A 19 -33.91 -27.28 -19.58
N ILE A 20 -34.17 -26.01 -19.27
CA ILE A 20 -33.19 -25.09 -18.65
C ILE A 20 -33.73 -24.64 -17.30
N PRO A 21 -32.91 -24.59 -16.23
CA PRO A 21 -33.32 -24.03 -14.95
C PRO A 21 -33.87 -22.60 -15.10
N ARG A 22 -35.03 -22.32 -14.52
CA ARG A 22 -35.70 -21.01 -14.55
C ARG A 22 -34.76 -19.89 -14.12
N VAL A 23 -33.95 -20.15 -13.09
CA VAL A 23 -32.97 -19.20 -12.54
C VAL A 23 -31.92 -18.77 -13.57
N VAL A 24 -31.45 -19.69 -14.42
CA VAL A 24 -30.45 -19.37 -15.46
C VAL A 24 -31.04 -18.38 -16.46
N VAL A 25 -32.31 -18.55 -16.82
CA VAL A 25 -33.01 -17.64 -17.73
C VAL A 25 -33.23 -16.27 -17.07
N VAL A 26 -33.75 -16.24 -15.84
CA VAL A 26 -34.01 -14.97 -15.12
C VAL A 26 -32.73 -14.19 -14.88
N LEU A 27 -31.69 -14.81 -14.29
CA LEU A 27 -30.42 -14.14 -14.02
C LEU A 27 -29.63 -13.86 -15.30
N GLY A 28 -29.79 -14.67 -16.33
CA GLY A 28 -29.23 -14.42 -17.66
C GLY A 28 -29.78 -13.14 -18.28
N VAL A 29 -31.10 -12.95 -18.26
CA VAL A 29 -31.75 -11.71 -18.72
C VAL A 29 -31.28 -10.51 -17.91
N VAL A 30 -31.27 -10.62 -16.57
CA VAL A 30 -30.78 -9.54 -15.69
C VAL A 30 -29.32 -9.20 -15.99
N THR A 31 -28.48 -10.19 -16.24
CA THR A 31 -27.06 -9.98 -16.61
C THR A 31 -26.93 -9.25 -17.95
N ILE A 32 -27.73 -9.61 -18.95
CA ILE A 32 -27.73 -8.92 -20.25
C ILE A 32 -28.17 -7.46 -20.09
N VAL A 33 -29.26 -7.22 -19.33
CA VAL A 33 -29.74 -5.86 -19.04
C VAL A 33 -28.66 -5.03 -18.35
N ASN A 34 -28.01 -5.59 -17.33
CA ASN A 34 -26.91 -4.94 -16.61
C ASN A 34 -25.72 -4.64 -17.52
N LEU A 35 -25.34 -5.59 -18.38
CA LEU A 35 -24.22 -5.42 -19.31
C LEU A 35 -24.51 -4.31 -20.32
N VAL A 36 -25.71 -4.33 -20.93
CA VAL A 36 -26.16 -3.29 -21.86
C VAL A 36 -26.20 -1.93 -21.16
N PHE A 37 -26.74 -1.87 -19.95
CA PHE A 37 -26.78 -0.65 -19.14
C PHE A 37 -25.36 -0.08 -18.90
N VAL A 38 -24.42 -0.90 -18.44
CA VAL A 38 -23.04 -0.47 -18.18
C VAL A 38 -22.33 -0.05 -19.46
N LEU A 39 -22.54 -0.76 -20.58
CA LEU A 39 -21.90 -0.42 -21.86
C LEU A 39 -22.45 0.88 -22.45
N LEU A 40 -23.76 1.08 -22.43
CA LEU A 40 -24.41 2.28 -22.96
C LEU A 40 -24.09 3.52 -22.13
N PHE A 41 -24.16 3.40 -20.81
CA PHE A 41 -23.98 4.53 -19.88
C PHE A 41 -22.58 4.59 -19.27
N TYR A 42 -21.56 3.93 -19.86
CA TYR A 42 -20.23 3.84 -19.26
C TYR A 42 -19.61 5.21 -18.96
N LYS A 43 -19.76 6.16 -19.90
CA LYS A 43 -19.15 7.50 -19.80
C LYS A 43 -19.85 8.33 -18.72
N GLU A 44 -21.17 8.26 -18.70
CA GLU A 44 -22.08 8.95 -17.78
C GLU A 44 -21.90 8.43 -16.35
N LEU A 45 -21.88 7.10 -16.17
CA LEU A 45 -21.61 6.44 -14.90
C LEU A 45 -20.25 6.85 -14.36
N LYS A 46 -19.21 6.83 -15.19
CA LYS A 46 -17.86 7.24 -14.80
C LYS A 46 -17.84 8.70 -14.32
N LEU A 47 -18.37 9.63 -15.09
CA LEU A 47 -18.37 11.06 -14.72
C LEU A 47 -19.18 11.30 -13.44
N SER A 48 -20.40 10.76 -13.37
CA SER A 48 -21.29 10.96 -12.21
C SER A 48 -20.76 10.34 -10.92
N ALA A 49 -20.00 9.23 -10.99
CA ALA A 49 -19.46 8.55 -9.83
C ALA A 49 -18.23 9.23 -9.24
N PHE A 50 -17.40 9.88 -10.07
CA PHE A 50 -16.19 10.57 -9.62
C PHE A 50 -16.42 12.06 -9.33
N ASP A 51 -17.28 12.73 -10.10
CA ASP A 51 -17.60 14.15 -9.91
C ASP A 51 -19.03 14.48 -10.40
N PRO A 52 -20.04 14.42 -9.51
CA PRO A 52 -21.41 14.77 -9.84
C PRO A 52 -21.59 16.23 -10.30
N ALA A 53 -20.77 17.16 -9.80
CA ALA A 53 -20.87 18.59 -10.12
C ALA A 53 -20.35 18.85 -11.55
N LEU A 54 -19.21 18.27 -11.90
CA LEU A 54 -18.68 18.27 -13.26
C LEU A 54 -19.61 17.57 -14.23
N SER A 55 -20.17 16.40 -13.86
CA SER A 55 -21.13 15.66 -14.67
C SER A 55 -22.34 16.54 -15.05
N THR A 56 -22.87 17.27 -14.07
CA THR A 56 -23.99 18.21 -14.27
C THR A 56 -23.60 19.39 -15.15
N SER A 57 -22.39 19.92 -15.00
CA SER A 57 -21.88 21.05 -15.79
C SER A 57 -21.63 20.70 -17.26
N VAL A 58 -21.25 19.46 -17.55
CA VAL A 58 -21.04 18.94 -18.91
C VAL A 58 -22.37 18.59 -19.61
N GLY A 59 -23.49 18.64 -18.89
CA GLY A 59 -24.84 18.42 -19.43
C GLY A 59 -25.47 17.07 -19.09
N PHE A 60 -24.81 16.25 -18.27
CA PHE A 60 -25.39 14.97 -17.80
C PHE A 60 -26.08 15.17 -16.45
N ASN A 61 -27.34 14.73 -16.33
CA ASN A 61 -28.05 14.82 -15.05
C ASN A 61 -27.54 13.74 -14.07
N ALA A 62 -26.61 14.11 -13.19
CA ALA A 62 -26.03 13.21 -12.20
C ALA A 62 -27.06 12.58 -11.25
N ARG A 63 -28.14 13.32 -10.90
CA ARG A 63 -29.22 12.79 -10.06
C ARG A 63 -29.99 11.68 -10.77
N PHE A 64 -30.30 11.87 -12.05
CA PHE A 64 -30.97 10.85 -12.84
C PHE A 64 -30.10 9.59 -12.96
N MET A 65 -28.79 9.74 -13.25
CA MET A 65 -27.85 8.61 -13.29
C MET A 65 -27.75 7.86 -11.96
N HIS A 66 -27.71 8.58 -10.83
CA HIS A 66 -27.72 7.97 -9.51
C HIS A 66 -28.96 7.10 -9.29
N TYR A 67 -30.16 7.62 -9.52
CA TYR A 67 -31.38 6.85 -9.33
C TYR A 67 -31.50 5.69 -10.32
N LEU A 68 -31.09 5.88 -11.56
CA LEU A 68 -31.08 4.82 -12.57
C LEU A 68 -30.16 3.67 -12.16
N LEU A 69 -28.96 3.97 -11.67
CA LEU A 69 -28.05 2.97 -11.11
C LEU A 69 -28.66 2.28 -9.89
N MET A 70 -29.26 3.04 -8.96
CA MET A 70 -29.86 2.49 -7.75
C MET A 70 -31.02 1.53 -8.05
N VAL A 71 -31.89 1.88 -9.01
CA VAL A 71 -32.98 1.00 -9.47
C VAL A 71 -32.41 -0.27 -10.07
N ASN A 72 -31.38 -0.17 -10.92
CA ASN A 72 -30.78 -1.32 -11.57
C ASN A 72 -30.12 -2.29 -10.55
N VAL A 73 -29.42 -1.74 -9.55
CA VAL A 73 -28.87 -2.51 -8.43
C VAL A 73 -29.97 -3.19 -7.62
N ALA A 74 -31.07 -2.48 -7.32
CA ALA A 74 -32.18 -3.03 -6.56
C ALA A 74 -32.87 -4.20 -7.29
N VAL A 75 -33.17 -4.02 -8.59
CA VAL A 75 -33.75 -5.09 -9.43
C VAL A 75 -32.83 -6.30 -9.47
N THR A 76 -31.53 -6.09 -9.66
CA THR A 76 -30.53 -7.16 -9.68
C THR A 76 -30.45 -7.89 -8.34
N ALA A 77 -30.51 -7.17 -7.23
CA ALA A 77 -30.48 -7.75 -5.88
C ALA A 77 -31.69 -8.64 -5.62
N VAL A 78 -32.90 -8.13 -5.91
CA VAL A 78 -34.17 -8.84 -5.70
C VAL A 78 -34.24 -10.10 -6.56
N ALA A 79 -33.89 -10.01 -7.85
CA ALA A 79 -33.85 -11.16 -8.75
C ALA A 79 -32.86 -12.24 -8.27
N SER A 80 -31.75 -11.84 -7.66
CA SER A 80 -30.73 -12.75 -7.16
C SER A 80 -31.12 -13.40 -5.82
N PHE A 81 -31.81 -12.68 -4.94
CA PHE A 81 -32.18 -13.18 -3.61
C PHE A 81 -33.06 -14.44 -3.65
N GLU A 82 -34.03 -14.50 -4.57
CA GLU A 82 -34.95 -15.64 -4.71
C GLU A 82 -34.19 -16.96 -4.91
N SER A 83 -33.09 -16.90 -5.67
CA SER A 83 -32.34 -18.07 -6.12
C SER A 83 -31.12 -18.38 -5.26
N VAL A 84 -30.36 -17.36 -4.90
CA VAL A 84 -29.00 -17.47 -4.34
C VAL A 84 -28.96 -17.30 -2.82
N GLY A 85 -29.92 -16.55 -2.28
CA GLY A 85 -30.00 -16.17 -0.87
C GLY A 85 -29.40 -14.79 -0.58
N ASN A 86 -29.87 -14.17 0.50
CA ASN A 86 -29.53 -12.77 0.84
C ASN A 86 -28.05 -12.56 1.19
N ILE A 87 -27.45 -13.45 1.99
CA ILE A 87 -26.07 -13.33 2.47
C ILE A 87 -25.09 -13.30 1.31
N LEU A 88 -25.25 -14.22 0.34
CA LEU A 88 -24.33 -14.33 -0.78
C LEU A 88 -24.45 -13.14 -1.73
N VAL A 89 -25.66 -12.62 -1.96
CA VAL A 89 -25.85 -11.43 -2.81
C VAL A 89 -25.18 -10.20 -2.19
N VAL A 90 -25.34 -9.97 -0.87
CA VAL A 90 -24.64 -8.88 -0.18
C VAL A 90 -23.12 -9.07 -0.26
N ALA A 91 -22.62 -10.29 -0.04
CA ALA A 91 -21.19 -10.59 -0.17
C ALA A 91 -20.67 -10.30 -1.58
N MET A 92 -21.40 -10.68 -2.63
CA MET A 92 -20.99 -10.48 -4.02
C MET A 92 -21.12 -9.03 -4.50
N PHE A 93 -21.97 -8.22 -3.86
CA PHE A 93 -22.04 -6.78 -4.14
C PHE A 93 -20.89 -5.99 -3.52
N VAL A 94 -20.33 -6.47 -2.41
CA VAL A 94 -19.31 -5.74 -1.66
C VAL A 94 -17.90 -6.28 -1.96
N VAL A 95 -17.70 -7.59 -1.84
CA VAL A 95 -16.36 -8.17 -1.73
C VAL A 95 -15.59 -8.18 -3.06
N PRO A 96 -16.12 -8.66 -4.20
CA PRO A 96 -15.40 -8.62 -5.48
C PRO A 96 -15.07 -7.18 -5.95
N PRO A 97 -15.98 -6.18 -5.85
CA PRO A 97 -15.66 -4.78 -6.11
C PRO A 97 -14.57 -4.23 -5.19
N ALA A 98 -14.66 -4.46 -3.89
CA ALA A 98 -13.64 -4.01 -2.94
C ALA A 98 -12.28 -4.66 -3.22
N THR A 99 -12.25 -5.95 -3.57
CA THR A 99 -11.03 -6.67 -3.93
C THR A 99 -10.41 -6.11 -5.20
N ALA A 100 -11.21 -5.84 -6.23
CA ALA A 100 -10.72 -5.25 -7.47
C ALA A 100 -10.18 -3.82 -7.26
N TYR A 101 -10.83 -3.03 -6.40
CA TYR A 101 -10.38 -1.69 -6.03
C TYR A 101 -8.98 -1.69 -5.39
N LEU A 102 -8.64 -2.73 -4.63
CA LEU A 102 -7.29 -2.89 -4.06
C LEU A 102 -6.22 -3.20 -5.12
N LEU A 103 -6.62 -3.65 -6.31
CA LEU A 103 -5.71 -4.08 -7.38
C LEU A 103 -5.56 -3.04 -8.49
N THR A 104 -6.58 -2.22 -8.74
CA THR A 104 -6.57 -1.22 -9.83
C THR A 104 -7.40 0.02 -9.53
N GLU A 105 -6.94 1.17 -10.03
CA GLU A 105 -7.63 2.47 -9.96
C GLU A 105 -8.38 2.80 -11.27
N ARG A 106 -8.23 1.98 -12.30
CA ARG A 106 -8.91 2.20 -13.59
C ARG A 106 -10.30 1.54 -13.55
N LEU A 107 -11.37 2.34 -13.64
CA LEU A 107 -12.75 1.86 -13.53
C LEU A 107 -13.09 0.69 -14.48
N SER A 108 -12.64 0.73 -15.74
CA SER A 108 -12.87 -0.38 -16.70
C SER A 108 -12.23 -1.69 -16.22
N MET A 109 -10.96 -1.63 -15.79
CA MET A 109 -10.25 -2.77 -15.23
C MET A 109 -10.89 -3.23 -13.92
N MET A 110 -11.42 -2.30 -13.11
CA MET A 110 -12.09 -2.62 -11.86
C MET A 110 -13.34 -3.45 -12.12
N ILE A 111 -14.23 -3.01 -13.02
CA ILE A 111 -15.45 -3.75 -13.39
C ILE A 111 -15.11 -5.16 -13.88
N PHE A 112 -14.15 -5.27 -14.81
CA PHE A 112 -13.71 -6.56 -15.34
C PHE A 112 -13.15 -7.47 -14.24
N LEU A 113 -12.23 -6.95 -13.42
CA LEU A 113 -11.58 -7.72 -12.37
C LEU A 113 -12.57 -8.12 -11.26
N SER A 114 -13.55 -7.28 -10.93
CA SER A 114 -14.64 -7.63 -10.02
C SER A 114 -15.46 -8.81 -10.53
N ALA A 115 -15.81 -8.83 -11.82
CA ALA A 115 -16.53 -9.95 -12.43
C ALA A 115 -15.69 -11.24 -12.39
N VAL A 116 -14.40 -11.15 -12.74
CA VAL A 116 -13.47 -12.30 -12.69
C VAL A 116 -13.34 -12.83 -11.25
N ILE A 117 -13.14 -11.96 -10.27
CA ILE A 117 -13.04 -12.34 -8.85
C ILE A 117 -14.35 -12.96 -8.37
N ALA A 118 -15.51 -12.43 -8.76
CA ALA A 118 -16.81 -13.00 -8.42
C ALA A 118 -16.97 -14.41 -9.01
N MET A 119 -16.61 -14.61 -10.28
CA MET A 119 -16.64 -15.91 -10.93
C MET A 119 -15.70 -16.91 -10.27
N LEU A 120 -14.46 -16.50 -9.95
CA LEU A 120 -13.50 -17.35 -9.24
C LEU A 120 -14.00 -17.71 -7.85
N SER A 121 -14.56 -16.74 -7.11
CA SER A 121 -15.16 -16.98 -5.79
C SER A 121 -16.33 -17.96 -5.87
N ALA A 122 -17.16 -17.85 -6.91
CA ALA A 122 -18.27 -18.77 -7.15
C ALA A 122 -17.79 -20.20 -7.40
N GLN A 123 -16.83 -20.38 -8.31
CA GLN A 123 -16.30 -21.69 -8.65
C GLN A 123 -15.53 -22.33 -7.49
N LEU A 124 -14.59 -21.59 -6.89
CA LEU A 124 -13.82 -22.08 -5.74
C LEU A 124 -14.72 -22.36 -4.55
N GLY A 125 -15.73 -21.53 -4.31
CA GLY A 125 -16.72 -21.71 -3.25
C GLY A 125 -17.55 -22.96 -3.43
N HIS A 126 -18.08 -23.19 -4.63
CA HIS A 126 -18.86 -24.40 -4.92
C HIS A 126 -18.02 -25.68 -4.81
N LEU A 127 -16.80 -25.67 -5.36
CA LEU A 127 -15.88 -26.81 -5.21
C LEU A 127 -15.53 -27.06 -3.73
N SER A 128 -15.29 -26.00 -2.97
CA SER A 128 -15.01 -26.10 -1.52
C SER A 128 -16.22 -26.64 -0.75
N ALA A 129 -17.45 -26.28 -1.15
CA ALA A 129 -18.68 -26.77 -0.54
C ALA A 129 -18.88 -28.27 -0.70
N VAL A 130 -18.33 -28.86 -1.76
CA VAL A 130 -18.38 -30.30 -2.02
C VAL A 130 -17.20 -31.02 -1.35
N ILE A 131 -15.98 -30.50 -1.49
CA ILE A 131 -14.76 -31.22 -1.08
C ILE A 131 -14.48 -31.09 0.42
N VAL A 132 -14.58 -29.88 0.99
CA VAL A 132 -14.16 -29.61 2.37
C VAL A 132 -14.98 -30.39 3.40
N PRO A 133 -16.32 -30.51 3.29
CA PRO A 133 -17.13 -31.21 4.29
C PRO A 133 -16.78 -32.69 4.43
N HIS A 134 -16.36 -33.35 3.35
CA HIS A 134 -15.91 -34.74 3.39
C HIS A 134 -14.71 -34.92 4.32
N ALA A 135 -13.81 -33.94 4.40
CA ALA A 135 -12.67 -33.98 5.32
C ALA A 135 -13.10 -33.91 6.80
N PHE A 136 -14.29 -33.38 7.09
CA PHE A 136 -14.87 -33.26 8.43
C PHE A 136 -15.96 -34.30 8.71
N GLY A 137 -16.16 -35.28 7.82
CA GLY A 137 -17.16 -36.35 7.99
C GLY A 137 -18.60 -35.95 7.62
N PHE A 138 -18.80 -34.78 6.99
CA PHE A 138 -20.10 -34.32 6.50
C PHE A 138 -20.26 -34.59 4.99
N ARG A 139 -21.50 -34.75 4.52
CA ARG A 139 -21.79 -35.07 3.09
C ARG A 139 -21.70 -33.85 2.17
N SER A 140 -22.12 -32.69 2.63
CA SER A 140 -22.07 -31.42 1.89
C SER A 140 -22.29 -30.27 2.87
N THR A 141 -22.01 -29.04 2.43
CA THR A 141 -22.34 -27.83 3.16
C THR A 141 -22.99 -26.82 2.22
N SER A 142 -23.48 -25.70 2.78
CA SER A 142 -24.11 -24.65 1.99
C SER A 142 -23.17 -24.09 0.92
N THR A 143 -23.53 -24.29 -0.36
CA THR A 143 -22.81 -23.71 -1.50
C THR A 143 -22.71 -22.19 -1.39
N SER A 144 -23.83 -21.52 -1.07
CA SER A 144 -23.88 -20.05 -0.94
C SER A 144 -22.94 -19.52 0.15
N GLY A 145 -22.88 -20.21 1.29
CA GLY A 145 -21.99 -19.85 2.40
C GLY A 145 -20.51 -19.99 2.04
N MET A 146 -20.14 -21.08 1.36
CA MET A 146 -18.74 -21.27 0.95
C MET A 146 -18.29 -20.34 -0.17
N MET A 147 -19.19 -19.94 -1.08
CA MET A 147 -18.90 -18.87 -2.04
C MET A 147 -18.59 -17.54 -1.35
N ALA A 148 -19.35 -17.17 -0.32
CA ALA A 148 -19.09 -15.96 0.46
C ALA A 148 -17.76 -16.06 1.24
N LEU A 149 -17.46 -17.23 1.83
CA LEU A 149 -16.19 -17.49 2.51
C LEU A 149 -15.00 -17.38 1.55
N CYS A 150 -15.08 -18.01 0.37
CA CYS A 150 -14.05 -17.93 -0.65
C CYS A 150 -13.83 -16.49 -1.13
N ALA A 151 -14.90 -15.73 -1.36
CA ALA A 151 -14.78 -14.30 -1.69
C ALA A 151 -14.04 -13.53 -0.58
N GLY A 152 -14.41 -13.76 0.69
CA GLY A 152 -13.75 -13.15 1.85
C GLY A 152 -12.27 -13.53 1.98
N LEU A 153 -11.91 -14.80 1.72
CA LEU A 153 -10.53 -15.26 1.72
C LEU A 153 -9.72 -14.64 0.59
N LEU A 154 -10.27 -14.55 -0.63
CA LEU A 154 -9.61 -13.86 -1.74
C LEU A 154 -9.39 -12.39 -1.42
N PHE A 155 -10.39 -11.70 -0.87
CA PHE A 155 -10.25 -10.33 -0.40
C PHE A 155 -9.16 -10.20 0.66
N PHE A 156 -9.15 -11.09 1.65
CA PHE A 156 -8.14 -11.09 2.71
C PHE A 156 -6.73 -11.23 2.12
N VAL A 157 -6.48 -12.24 1.29
CA VAL A 157 -5.18 -12.45 0.64
C VAL A 157 -4.76 -11.24 -0.18
N VAL A 158 -5.66 -10.69 -0.99
CA VAL A 158 -5.38 -9.49 -1.80
C VAL A 158 -5.11 -8.26 -0.92
N SER A 159 -5.83 -8.08 0.18
CA SER A 159 -5.63 -6.99 1.13
C SER A 159 -4.28 -7.06 1.87
N LEU A 160 -3.73 -8.27 2.05
CA LEU A 160 -2.40 -8.44 2.63
C LEU A 160 -1.31 -8.10 1.61
N VAL A 161 -1.46 -8.55 0.36
CA VAL A 161 -0.39 -8.56 -0.66
C VAL A 161 -0.43 -7.37 -1.63
N SER A 162 -1.54 -6.62 -1.72
CA SER A 162 -1.71 -5.56 -2.72
C SER A 162 -0.50 -4.59 -2.79
N PRO A 163 0.07 -4.32 -3.97
CA PRO A 163 1.29 -3.51 -4.11
C PRO A 163 1.17 -2.05 -3.65
N ARG A 164 -0.03 -1.48 -3.69
CA ARG A 164 -0.27 -0.06 -3.35
C ARG A 164 -0.88 0.09 -1.96
N ASN A 165 -1.92 -0.70 -1.68
CA ASN A 165 -2.73 -0.58 -0.46
C ASN A 165 -2.54 -1.76 0.51
N GLY A 166 -1.66 -2.71 0.19
CA GLY A 166 -1.46 -3.90 1.00
C GLY A 166 -0.81 -3.60 2.35
N VAL A 167 -1.36 -4.21 3.41
CA VAL A 167 -0.88 -4.01 4.78
C VAL A 167 0.58 -4.46 4.93
N ILE A 168 0.94 -5.62 4.37
CA ILE A 168 2.30 -6.16 4.46
C ILE A 168 3.27 -5.28 3.68
N VAL A 169 2.89 -4.85 2.48
CA VAL A 169 3.75 -3.99 1.64
C VAL A 169 4.03 -2.66 2.33
N ARG A 170 3.02 -2.07 2.98
CA ARG A 170 3.19 -0.84 3.76
C ARG A 170 4.11 -1.03 4.95
N ILE A 171 3.95 -2.12 5.70
CA ILE A 171 4.83 -2.45 6.84
C ILE A 171 6.27 -2.68 6.35
N ALA A 172 6.46 -3.47 5.30
CA ALA A 172 7.78 -3.76 4.74
C ALA A 172 8.51 -2.50 4.24
N ARG A 173 7.80 -1.61 3.52
CA ARG A 173 8.36 -0.32 3.08
C ARG A 173 8.76 0.57 4.26
N ARG A 174 7.93 0.63 5.30
CA ARG A 174 8.22 1.39 6.53
C ARG A 174 9.45 0.84 7.25
N GLN A 175 9.55 -0.48 7.39
CA GLN A 175 10.70 -1.12 8.03
C GLN A 175 11.99 -0.91 7.22
N LYS A 176 11.93 -1.03 5.89
CA LYS A 176 13.07 -0.77 5.00
C LYS A 176 13.55 0.69 5.11
N LEU A 177 12.63 1.64 5.17
CA LEU A 177 12.96 3.05 5.38
C LEU A 177 13.58 3.29 6.76
N ALA A 178 12.99 2.73 7.82
CA ALA A 178 13.53 2.86 9.17
C ALA A 178 14.94 2.27 9.31
N LEU A 179 15.20 1.10 8.70
CA LEU A 179 16.54 0.51 8.66
C LEU A 179 17.55 1.36 7.88
N ARG A 180 17.09 2.05 6.82
CA ARG A 180 17.94 2.96 6.06
C ARG A 180 18.30 4.20 6.86
N ILE A 181 17.31 4.84 7.49
CA ILE A 181 17.50 6.01 8.37
C ILE A 181 18.51 5.66 9.47
N LEU A 182 18.26 4.57 10.21
CA LEU A 182 19.16 4.11 11.27
C LEU A 182 20.59 3.81 10.77
N SER A 183 20.72 3.29 9.56
CA SER A 183 22.03 3.02 8.92
C SER A 183 22.76 4.33 8.57
N GLU A 184 22.04 5.35 8.12
CA GLU A 184 22.56 6.68 7.85
C GLU A 184 22.93 7.41 9.16
N ASP A 185 22.07 7.36 10.19
CA ASP A 185 22.33 7.92 11.54
C ASP A 185 23.58 7.32 12.18
N LEU A 186 23.75 6.00 12.04
CA LEU A 186 24.94 5.30 12.54
C LEU A 186 26.21 5.84 11.88
N LEU A 187 26.21 6.04 10.56
CA LEU A 187 27.36 6.61 9.85
C LEU A 187 27.59 8.08 10.21
N ALA A 188 26.53 8.89 10.31
CA ALA A 188 26.62 10.29 10.69
C ALA A 188 27.18 10.46 12.11
N LEU A 189 26.73 9.63 13.06
CA LEU A 189 27.22 9.63 14.43
C LEU A 189 28.69 9.21 14.50
N LEU A 190 29.07 8.14 13.78
CA LEU A 190 30.47 7.73 13.68
C LEU A 190 31.35 8.85 13.11
N TYR A 191 30.88 9.58 12.10
CA TYR A 191 31.60 10.71 11.53
C TYR A 191 31.75 11.86 12.53
N ARG A 192 30.68 12.22 13.26
CA ARG A 192 30.75 13.25 14.33
C ARG A 192 31.73 12.87 15.44
N MET A 193 31.86 11.56 15.74
CA MET A 193 32.85 11.06 16.70
C MET A 193 34.28 11.15 16.14
N ASP A 194 34.48 10.78 14.88
CA ASP A 194 35.79 10.90 14.18
C ASP A 194 36.22 12.38 14.03
N GLU A 195 35.28 13.31 13.82
CA GLU A 195 35.53 14.76 13.75
C GLU A 195 36.04 15.32 15.09
N ARG A 196 35.55 14.80 16.22
CA ARG A 196 36.00 15.20 17.57
C ARG A 196 37.28 14.50 18.02
N SER A 197 37.50 13.28 17.57
CA SER A 197 38.63 12.45 17.97
C SER A 197 39.05 11.56 16.80
N PRO A 198 39.94 12.06 15.92
CA PRO A 198 40.35 11.35 14.72
C PRO A 198 40.93 9.97 15.05
N GLY A 199 40.45 8.93 14.38
CA GLY A 199 40.92 7.57 14.62
C GLY A 199 40.38 6.93 15.91
N CYS A 200 39.26 7.41 16.43
CA CYS A 200 38.56 6.77 17.55
C CYS A 200 37.95 5.42 17.12
N THR A 201 38.16 4.36 17.92
CA THR A 201 37.40 3.11 17.79
C THR A 201 36.05 3.24 18.48
N VAL A 202 35.00 2.76 17.82
CA VAL A 202 33.65 2.74 18.42
C VAL A 202 33.11 1.33 18.46
N SER A 203 32.64 0.91 19.64
CA SER A 203 31.98 -0.39 19.83
C SER A 203 30.49 -0.31 19.52
N ALA A 204 29.91 -1.42 19.06
CA ALA A 204 28.48 -1.52 18.77
C ALA A 204 27.61 -1.23 20.01
N ALA A 205 28.10 -1.59 21.21
CA ALA A 205 27.40 -1.33 22.47
C ALA A 205 27.28 0.19 22.74
N LYS A 206 28.37 0.95 22.56
CA LYS A 206 28.38 2.41 22.73
C LYS A 206 27.48 3.11 21.71
N LEU A 207 27.44 2.62 20.47
CA LEU A 207 26.52 3.13 19.45
C LEU A 207 25.05 2.85 19.78
N SER A 208 24.75 1.63 20.25
CA SER A 208 23.38 1.24 20.57
C SER A 208 22.80 2.05 21.74
N SER A 209 23.62 2.43 22.72
CA SER A 209 23.17 3.26 23.85
C SER A 209 22.93 4.72 23.44
N VAL A 210 23.73 5.27 22.51
CA VAL A 210 23.55 6.65 22.02
C VAL A 210 22.35 6.76 21.08
N LEU A 211 22.20 5.82 20.13
CA LEU A 211 21.08 5.79 19.19
C LEU A 211 19.80 5.16 19.77
N LEU A 212 19.79 4.82 21.07
CA LEU A 212 18.67 4.15 21.76
C LEU A 212 18.10 2.96 20.98
N THR A 213 18.97 2.21 20.30
CA THR A 213 18.60 1.15 19.37
C THR A 213 18.92 -0.23 19.94
N ARG A 214 18.24 -1.28 19.46
CA ARG A 214 18.50 -2.67 19.86
C ARG A 214 19.96 -3.08 19.57
N PRO A 215 20.72 -3.62 20.54
CA PRO A 215 22.15 -3.95 20.36
C PRO A 215 22.44 -4.90 19.20
N TRP A 216 21.59 -5.92 19.01
CA TRP A 216 21.75 -6.88 17.90
C TRP A 216 21.63 -6.20 16.53
N LEU A 217 20.75 -5.19 16.41
CA LEU A 217 20.50 -4.49 15.16
C LEU A 217 21.66 -3.56 14.81
N ALA A 218 22.18 -2.83 15.80
CA ALA A 218 23.39 -2.03 15.66
C ALA A 218 24.58 -2.89 15.22
N SER A 219 24.82 -4.01 15.91
CA SER A 219 25.87 -4.96 15.53
C SER A 219 25.70 -5.48 14.10
N TRP A 220 24.47 -5.83 13.70
CA TRP A 220 24.18 -6.29 12.34
C TRP A 220 24.47 -5.21 11.28
N LEU A 221 24.05 -3.96 11.53
CA LEU A 221 24.33 -2.84 10.62
C LEU A 221 25.84 -2.56 10.52
N MET A 222 26.59 -2.61 11.62
CA MET A 222 28.04 -2.44 11.58
C MET A 222 28.71 -3.50 10.72
N HIS A 223 28.34 -4.78 10.88
CA HIS A 223 28.85 -5.86 10.02
C HIS A 223 28.48 -5.65 8.55
N ARG A 224 27.27 -5.14 8.26
CA ARG A 224 26.86 -4.77 6.91
C ARG A 224 27.72 -3.64 6.35
N HIS A 225 28.06 -2.64 7.15
CA HIS A 225 28.95 -1.55 6.74
C HIS A 225 30.41 -1.98 6.54
N VAL A 226 30.88 -2.98 7.28
CA VAL A 226 32.18 -3.62 7.01
C VAL A 226 32.16 -4.33 5.66
N ARG A 227 31.12 -5.13 5.37
CA ARG A 227 30.99 -5.83 4.07
C ARG A 227 30.86 -4.88 2.88
N THR A 228 30.32 -3.69 3.08
CA THR A 228 30.17 -2.66 2.03
C THR A 228 31.39 -1.74 1.93
N GLY A 229 32.41 -1.91 2.77
CA GLY A 229 33.65 -1.14 2.72
C GLY A 229 33.57 0.25 3.35
N HIS A 230 32.53 0.54 4.14
CA HIS A 230 32.38 1.82 4.86
C HIS A 230 33.08 1.80 6.23
N LEU A 231 33.23 0.63 6.83
CA LEU A 231 33.89 0.44 8.12
C LEU A 231 34.98 -0.61 8.03
N ILE A 232 36.01 -0.48 8.87
CA ILE A 232 37.01 -1.51 9.14
C ILE A 232 36.88 -1.94 10.61
N GLN A 233 36.96 -3.24 10.84
CA GLN A 233 36.99 -3.80 12.19
C GLN A 233 38.43 -3.75 12.73
N ALA A 234 38.60 -3.15 13.91
CA ALA A 234 39.84 -3.09 14.67
C ALA A 234 39.71 -3.88 15.98
N GLU A 235 40.82 -4.05 16.70
CA GLU A 235 40.87 -4.88 17.92
C GLU A 235 39.90 -4.42 19.02
N SER A 236 39.63 -3.11 19.12
CA SER A 236 38.76 -2.51 20.15
C SER A 236 37.45 -1.91 19.62
N GLY A 237 37.10 -2.14 18.34
CA GLY A 237 35.85 -1.61 17.77
C GLY A 237 35.87 -1.49 16.26
N TYR A 238 35.19 -0.49 15.73
CA TYR A 238 35.15 -0.18 14.30
C TYR A 238 35.66 1.23 14.03
N HIS A 239 36.28 1.42 12.86
CA HIS A 239 36.70 2.72 12.33
C HIS A 239 36.09 2.97 10.96
N LEU A 240 35.94 4.25 10.60
CA LEU A 240 35.52 4.66 9.26
C LEU A 240 36.64 4.48 8.25
N THR A 241 36.29 3.94 7.08
CA THR A 241 37.14 4.02 5.89
C THR A 241 37.03 5.40 5.26
N ASP A 242 37.87 5.72 4.27
CA ASP A 242 37.71 6.98 3.52
C ASP A 242 36.39 7.02 2.75
N ALA A 243 35.88 5.87 2.30
CA ALA A 243 34.54 5.78 1.71
C ALA A 243 33.44 6.06 2.75
N GLY A 244 33.56 5.50 3.96
CA GLY A 244 32.66 5.78 5.08
C GLY A 244 32.69 7.24 5.51
N ARG A 245 33.88 7.84 5.61
CA ARG A 245 34.08 9.26 5.92
C ARG A 245 33.40 10.16 4.89
N ARG A 246 33.55 9.88 3.59
CA ARG A 246 32.86 10.64 2.52
C ARG A 246 31.34 10.57 2.67
N LEU A 247 30.78 9.39 2.92
CA LEU A 247 29.33 9.26 3.11
C LEU A 247 28.84 9.94 4.39
N GLY A 248 29.54 9.76 5.51
CA GLY A 248 29.24 10.43 6.78
C GLY A 248 29.30 11.95 6.66
N ALA A 249 30.31 12.48 5.95
CA ALA A 249 30.43 13.91 5.67
C ALA A 249 29.23 14.45 4.88
N VAL A 250 28.74 13.72 3.87
CA VAL A 250 27.55 14.12 3.09
C VAL A 250 26.29 14.16 3.96
N LEU A 251 26.11 13.17 4.86
CA LEU A 251 24.96 13.13 5.77
C LEU A 251 25.02 14.30 6.76
N VAL A 252 26.16 14.51 7.43
CA VAL A 252 26.34 15.60 8.38
C VAL A 252 26.27 16.98 7.71
N ARG A 253 26.76 17.10 6.47
CA ARG A 253 26.56 18.32 5.66
C ARG A 253 25.08 18.60 5.42
N SER A 254 24.32 17.58 5.00
CA SER A 254 22.87 17.71 4.75
C SER A 254 22.15 18.21 6.00
N HIS A 255 22.49 17.64 7.16
CA HIS A 255 21.98 18.06 8.47
C HIS A 255 22.26 19.54 8.75
N ARG A 256 23.54 19.93 8.69
CA ARG A 256 23.99 21.29 9.00
C ARG A 256 23.39 22.35 8.07
N LEU A 257 23.20 22.02 6.79
CA LEU A 257 22.54 22.91 5.83
C LEU A 257 21.06 23.11 6.15
N TRP A 258 20.36 22.05 6.56
CA TRP A 258 18.97 22.18 7.03
C TRP A 258 18.87 23.00 8.30
N GLU A 259 19.79 22.82 9.27
CA GLU A 259 19.83 23.66 10.47
C GLU A 259 20.01 25.14 10.10
N GLN A 260 20.95 25.44 9.19
CA GLN A 260 21.17 26.81 8.74
C GLN A 260 19.96 27.40 8.01
N TYR A 261 19.34 26.65 7.10
CA TYR A 261 18.15 27.10 6.37
C TYR A 261 16.97 27.35 7.30
N LEU A 262 16.72 26.46 8.26
CA LEU A 262 15.61 26.59 9.22
C LEU A 262 15.80 27.79 10.16
N VAL A 263 17.03 28.17 10.48
CA VAL A 263 17.33 29.43 11.20
C VAL A 263 17.14 30.64 10.30
N ALA A 264 17.82 30.66 9.15
CA ALA A 264 17.94 31.84 8.29
C ALA A 264 16.61 32.23 7.64
N GLU A 265 15.88 31.25 7.11
CA GLU A 265 14.65 31.46 6.35
C GLU A 265 13.40 30.99 7.11
N GLY A 266 13.53 29.91 7.89
CA GLY A 266 12.41 29.28 8.59
C GLY A 266 11.99 29.96 9.90
N GLY A 267 12.82 30.84 10.47
CA GLY A 267 12.57 31.47 11.76
C GLY A 267 12.41 30.48 12.92
N VAL A 268 12.93 29.26 12.80
CA VAL A 268 12.79 28.21 13.81
C VAL A 268 13.74 28.49 14.98
N ALA A 269 13.24 28.39 16.21
CA ALA A 269 14.04 28.56 17.41
C ALA A 269 15.08 27.43 17.58
N MET A 270 16.29 27.80 18.02
CA MET A 270 17.49 26.94 18.16
C MET A 270 17.26 25.63 18.92
N ASP A 271 16.29 25.58 19.83
CA ASP A 271 15.93 24.41 20.62
C ASP A 271 15.17 23.32 19.84
N ARG A 272 14.52 23.67 18.72
CA ARG A 272 13.69 22.73 17.92
C ARG A 272 14.25 22.36 16.56
N ILE A 273 15.36 22.97 16.16
CA ILE A 273 15.91 22.86 14.80
C ILE A 273 16.44 21.46 14.53
N HIS A 274 17.13 20.87 15.50
CA HIS A 274 17.78 19.57 15.38
C HIS A 274 16.82 18.46 14.94
N GLY A 275 15.68 18.33 15.62
CA GLY A 275 14.70 17.27 15.33
C GLY A 275 13.90 17.49 14.04
N GLN A 276 13.91 18.70 13.48
CA GLN A 276 13.34 18.97 12.15
C GLN A 276 14.37 18.68 11.05
N ALA A 277 15.62 19.11 11.22
CA ALA A 277 16.72 18.84 10.30
C ALA A 277 16.98 17.32 10.14
N GLU A 278 16.98 16.57 11.25
CA GLU A 278 17.14 15.10 11.28
C GLU A 278 16.09 14.38 10.39
N LYS A 279 14.85 14.88 10.33
CA LYS A 279 13.81 14.26 9.48
C LYS A 279 14.04 14.50 8.00
N LEU A 280 14.70 15.59 7.63
CA LEU A 280 14.83 16.05 6.25
C LEU A 280 16.13 15.58 5.60
N GLU A 281 17.19 15.38 6.38
CA GLU A 281 18.52 15.01 5.85
C GLU A 281 18.51 13.73 5.00
N HIS A 282 17.76 12.70 5.42
CA HIS A 282 17.67 11.40 4.73
C HIS A 282 16.95 11.45 3.37
N PHE A 283 16.22 12.54 3.10
CA PHE A 283 15.51 12.76 1.84
C PHE A 283 16.20 13.80 0.94
N THR A 284 17.38 14.28 1.35
CA THR A 284 18.08 15.38 0.67
C THR A 284 19.02 14.84 -0.41
N ASN A 285 18.61 14.97 -1.67
CA ASN A 285 19.46 14.64 -2.82
C ASN A 285 20.49 15.77 -3.09
N ARG A 286 21.43 15.52 -4.01
CA ARG A 286 22.48 16.50 -4.35
C ARG A 286 21.91 17.83 -4.84
N GLU A 287 20.93 17.79 -5.74
CA GLU A 287 20.27 19.00 -6.26
C GLU A 287 19.66 19.85 -5.14
N LEU A 288 18.99 19.21 -4.17
CA LEU A 288 18.41 19.92 -3.03
C LEU A 288 19.48 20.51 -2.11
N ARG A 289 20.62 19.82 -1.91
CA ARG A 289 21.76 20.39 -1.17
C ARG A 289 22.35 21.60 -1.87
N ASP A 290 22.52 21.54 -3.19
CA ASP A 290 23.05 22.66 -3.98
C ASP A 290 22.10 23.88 -3.88
N ARG A 291 20.79 23.65 -3.89
CA ARG A 291 19.79 24.72 -3.66
C ARG A 291 19.82 25.26 -2.23
N LEU A 292 19.98 24.41 -1.22
CA LEU A 292 20.10 24.86 0.18
C LEU A 292 21.35 25.72 0.36
N ASP A 293 22.48 25.32 -0.24
CA ASP A 293 23.72 26.11 -0.28
C ASP A 293 23.48 27.48 -0.93
N GLU A 294 22.82 27.52 -2.08
CA GLU A 294 22.57 28.76 -2.82
C GLU A 294 21.70 29.73 -2.00
N VAL A 295 20.60 29.24 -1.41
CA VAL A 295 19.67 30.05 -0.62
C VAL A 295 20.31 30.54 0.68
N THR A 296 21.16 29.73 1.30
CA THR A 296 21.85 30.10 2.55
C THR A 296 23.17 30.85 2.34
N ALA A 297 23.48 31.25 1.09
CA ALA A 297 24.70 31.94 0.70
C ALA A 297 26.01 31.18 1.01
N ALA A 298 26.00 29.86 0.81
CA ALA A 298 27.13 28.94 0.99
C ALA A 298 27.81 29.08 2.38
N PRO A 299 27.07 28.79 3.47
CA PRO A 299 27.55 28.95 4.84
C PRO A 299 28.74 28.01 5.11
N SER A 300 29.78 28.52 5.78
CA SER A 300 30.93 27.71 6.20
C SER A 300 30.72 26.99 7.53
N THR A 301 29.75 27.44 8.33
CA THR A 301 29.45 26.94 9.68
C THR A 301 27.95 26.81 9.90
N ASP A 302 27.55 25.83 10.70
CA ASP A 302 26.18 25.69 11.19
C ASP A 302 25.86 26.74 12.29
N PRO A 303 24.58 26.89 12.68
CA PRO A 303 24.17 27.82 13.73
C PRO A 303 24.80 27.55 15.11
N HIS A 304 25.37 26.37 15.32
CA HIS A 304 26.07 25.95 16.54
C HIS A 304 27.60 26.14 16.46
N GLY A 305 28.12 26.65 15.34
CA GLY A 305 29.53 26.93 15.11
C GLY A 305 30.36 25.76 14.58
N SER A 306 29.75 24.61 14.24
CA SER A 306 30.45 23.49 13.61
C SER A 306 30.67 23.75 12.12
N ARG A 307 31.80 23.30 11.56
CA ARG A 307 32.10 23.50 10.13
C ARG A 307 31.20 22.69 9.23
N ILE A 308 30.69 23.25 8.15
CA ILE A 308 29.93 22.49 7.14
C ILE A 308 30.94 21.75 6.24
N PRO A 309 30.92 20.41 6.17
CA PRO A 309 31.86 19.66 5.34
C PRO A 309 31.74 20.07 3.86
N SER A 310 32.84 20.11 3.11
CA SER A 310 32.78 20.37 1.68
C SER A 310 32.31 19.14 0.89
N GLU A 311 31.45 19.34 -0.11
CA GLU A 311 31.04 18.24 -1.01
C GLU A 311 32.15 17.86 -2.02
N ARG A 312 33.12 18.76 -2.24
CA ARG A 312 34.35 18.49 -2.98
C ARG A 312 35.40 17.94 -2.01
N ALA A 313 35.71 16.66 -2.16
CA ALA A 313 37.00 16.13 -1.71
C ALA A 313 38.07 16.66 -2.66
N THR A 314 39.08 17.35 -2.11
CA THR A 314 40.42 17.34 -2.70
C THR A 314 40.97 15.92 -2.65
#